data_AF-A0A4P9ZKQ4-F1
#
_entry.id   AF-A0A4P9ZKQ4-F1
#
_cell.length_a   1.000
_cell.length_b   1.000
_cell.length_c   1.000
_cell.angle_alpha   90.00
_cell.angle_beta   90.00
_cell.angle_gamma   90.00
#
_symmetry.space_group_name_H-M   'P 1'
#
loop_
_entity.id
_entity.type
_entity.pdbx_description
1 polymer ?
#
loop_
_entity_poly.entity_id
_entity_poly.type
_entity_poly.pdbx_seq_one_letter_code
_entity_poly.pdbx_strand_id
1 'polypeptide(L)'
;MLTQAAAEVLACQVEYLRKNQIKLVVDPVMVATSGSRLTHGDAIDIFIHKIVPSAFVCMPNFAEAEYLSSVFVAVDRIVRKVIQGMVLSKLIKHKHGSLFNLKTHELVKDSWKKYTEHKFVALLATNQLPFEDFLFYLKQGFYYLLNYARMHSVAISLAPNDDKIEAQSQILKLRSTYNIDYNSADLDRELIPAPACLTFCDYLIKAGKMEDFLGIKVALAPCLHGYAEAGAYGQKIRDGHDRSLGVLALQAQSDIYSSWLTDYTAEWYLEAHQNGIDALDLLLEATPMSEQRLMKMCKMFKDVMDSEISFCNEIVKRVERAIVD
;
A
#
# COMPACT_ATOMS: atom_id res chain seq x y z
N MET A 1 -19.39 18.83 3.33
CA MET A 1 -19.62 20.15 2.71
C MET A 1 -20.06 21.14 3.78
N LEU A 2 -19.27 22.18 4.02
CA LEU A 2 -19.72 23.33 4.82
C LEU A 2 -20.72 24.12 3.97
N THR A 3 -21.98 24.18 4.39
CA THR A 3 -23.00 25.03 3.76
C THR A 3 -22.65 26.51 3.99
N GLN A 4 -23.22 27.44 3.20
CA GLN A 4 -23.01 28.89 3.40
C GLN A 4 -23.26 29.31 4.86
N ALA A 5 -24.32 28.81 5.47
CA ALA A 5 -24.64 29.06 6.88
C ALA A 5 -23.54 28.56 7.83
N ALA A 6 -22.92 27.41 7.55
CA ALA A 6 -21.81 26.90 8.35
C ALA A 6 -20.54 27.74 8.18
N ALA A 7 -20.28 28.25 6.98
CA ALA A 7 -19.15 29.13 6.70
C ALA A 7 -19.29 30.50 7.41
N GLU A 8 -20.49 31.07 7.42
CA GLU A 8 -20.79 32.32 8.14
C GLU A 8 -20.63 32.16 9.65
N VAL A 9 -21.14 31.07 10.22
CA VAL A 9 -20.96 30.74 11.65
C VAL A 9 -19.48 30.57 11.96
N LEU A 10 -18.73 29.82 11.14
CA LEU A 10 -17.31 29.60 11.36
C LEU A 10 -16.53 30.91 11.28
N ALA A 11 -16.83 31.78 10.32
CA ALA A 11 -16.19 33.08 10.17
C ALA A 11 -16.37 33.98 11.41
N CYS A 12 -17.53 33.92 12.06
CA CYS A 12 -17.77 34.61 13.34
C CYS A 12 -16.97 34.01 14.51
N GLN A 13 -16.63 32.72 14.44
CA GLN A 13 -15.87 32.01 15.48
C GLN A 13 -14.35 32.05 15.26
N VAL A 14 -13.86 32.46 14.10
CA VAL A 14 -12.41 32.51 13.78
C VAL A 14 -11.58 33.23 14.85
N GLU A 15 -12.04 34.37 15.35
CA GLU A 15 -11.33 35.11 16.40
C GLU A 15 -11.33 34.36 17.74
N TYR A 16 -12.42 33.67 18.07
CA TYR A 16 -12.50 32.82 19.25
C TYR A 16 -11.51 31.64 19.14
N LEU A 17 -11.48 30.97 17.99
CA LEU A 17 -10.56 29.87 17.73
C LEU A 17 -9.10 30.33 17.84
N ARG A 18 -8.78 31.51 17.29
CA ARG A 18 -7.44 32.10 17.36
C ARG A 18 -7.04 32.46 18.79
N LYS A 19 -7.92 33.11 19.56
CA LYS A 19 -7.66 33.45 20.97
C LYS A 19 -7.40 32.23 21.84
N ASN A 20 -8.05 31.10 21.53
CA ASN A 20 -7.90 29.85 22.25
C ASN A 20 -6.84 28.91 21.65
N GLN A 21 -6.02 29.37 20.69
CA GLN A 21 -4.97 28.59 20.04
C GLN A 21 -5.45 27.28 19.39
N ILE A 22 -6.71 27.23 18.95
CA ILE A 22 -7.28 26.06 18.29
C ILE A 22 -6.78 26.02 16.84
N LYS A 23 -6.09 24.94 16.47
CA LYS A 23 -5.55 24.75 15.12
C LYS A 23 -6.67 24.34 14.16
N LEU A 24 -7.09 25.27 13.32
CA LEU A 24 -8.14 25.05 12.34
C LEU A 24 -7.58 24.33 11.09
N VAL A 25 -8.15 23.18 10.75
CA VAL A 25 -7.92 22.51 9.46
C VAL A 25 -9.11 22.78 8.57
N VAL A 26 -8.87 23.27 7.35
CA VAL A 26 -9.92 23.73 6.43
C VAL A 26 -9.82 22.96 5.12
N ASP A 27 -10.91 22.30 4.75
CA ASP A 27 -11.16 21.81 3.39
C ASP A 27 -12.21 22.75 2.76
N PRO A 28 -11.84 23.55 1.74
CA PRO A 28 -12.69 24.61 1.24
C PRO A 28 -13.89 24.11 0.43
N VAL A 29 -13.82 22.93 -0.22
CA VAL A 29 -14.91 22.31 -1.02
C VAL A 29 -15.67 23.33 -1.90
N MET A 30 -14.96 24.21 -2.59
CA MET A 30 -15.49 25.30 -3.42
C MET A 30 -15.62 24.91 -4.89
N VAL A 31 -14.76 24.00 -5.37
CA VAL A 31 -14.73 23.58 -6.77
C VAL A 31 -14.63 22.07 -6.80
N ALA A 32 -15.54 21.41 -7.52
CA ALA A 32 -15.49 19.97 -7.71
C ALA A 32 -14.22 19.57 -8.48
N THR A 33 -13.80 18.33 -8.34
CA THR A 33 -12.72 17.75 -9.15
C THR A 33 -12.99 17.86 -10.67
N SER A 34 -14.27 17.99 -11.06
CA SER A 34 -14.71 18.24 -12.45
C SER A 34 -14.59 19.70 -12.92
N GLY A 35 -14.18 20.63 -12.05
CA GLY A 35 -14.14 22.07 -12.32
C GLY A 35 -15.47 22.81 -12.08
N SER A 36 -16.54 22.09 -11.74
CA SER A 36 -17.84 22.70 -11.42
C SER A 36 -17.79 23.44 -10.08
N ARG A 37 -18.25 24.69 -10.01
CA ARG A 37 -18.34 25.42 -8.74
C ARG A 37 -19.36 24.76 -7.84
N LEU A 38 -18.93 24.29 -6.67
CA LEU A 38 -19.77 23.62 -5.66
C LEU A 38 -20.42 24.63 -4.70
N THR A 39 -19.90 25.85 -4.66
CA THR A 39 -20.43 26.98 -3.88
C THR A 39 -20.77 28.15 -4.80
N HIS A 40 -21.88 28.83 -4.51
CA HIS A 40 -22.34 30.02 -5.23
C HIS A 40 -22.44 31.21 -4.25
N GLY A 41 -22.14 32.42 -4.71
CA GLY A 41 -22.31 33.67 -3.95
C GLY A 41 -21.25 33.95 -2.88
N ASP A 42 -21.62 34.78 -1.90
CA ASP A 42 -20.78 35.39 -0.83
C ASP A 42 -20.00 34.37 0.04
N ALA A 43 -20.38 33.09 0.00
CA ALA A 43 -19.70 32.02 0.74
C ALA A 43 -18.24 31.83 0.30
N ILE A 44 -17.94 31.97 -0.99
CA ILE A 44 -16.57 31.87 -1.52
C ILE A 44 -15.71 32.99 -0.95
N ASP A 45 -16.23 34.22 -0.92
CA ASP A 45 -15.51 35.38 -0.41
C ASP A 45 -15.23 35.26 1.10
N ILE A 46 -16.16 34.68 1.87
CA ILE A 46 -15.94 34.37 3.28
C ILE A 46 -14.82 33.33 3.44
N PHE A 47 -14.81 32.28 2.62
CA PHE A 47 -13.76 31.27 2.65
C PHE A 47 -12.39 31.86 2.34
N ILE A 48 -12.31 32.59 1.22
CA ILE A 48 -11.10 33.25 0.73
C ILE A 48 -10.59 34.24 1.77
N HIS A 49 -11.40 35.20 2.21
CA HIS A 49 -10.89 36.34 2.96
C HIS A 49 -10.88 36.16 4.49
N LYS A 50 -11.61 35.19 5.05
CA LYS A 50 -11.73 35.02 6.51
C LYS A 50 -11.27 33.65 6.99
N ILE A 51 -11.70 32.58 6.35
CA ILE A 51 -11.50 31.20 6.84
C ILE A 51 -10.11 30.67 6.47
N VAL A 52 -9.77 30.64 5.17
CA VAL A 52 -8.50 30.10 4.67
C VAL A 52 -7.27 30.82 5.27
N PRO A 53 -7.24 32.17 5.40
CA PRO A 53 -6.11 32.87 6.00
C PRO A 53 -5.92 32.57 7.49
N SER A 54 -6.97 32.06 8.14
CA SER A 54 -6.97 31.69 9.55
C SER A 54 -6.74 30.20 9.78
N ALA A 55 -6.66 29.41 8.71
CA ALA A 55 -6.40 27.98 8.77
C ALA A 55 -4.94 27.72 9.15
N PHE A 56 -4.72 26.77 10.06
CA PHE A 56 -3.40 26.20 10.31
C PHE A 56 -2.96 25.31 9.13
N VAL A 57 -3.91 24.55 8.56
CA VAL A 57 -3.73 23.74 7.35
C VAL A 57 -4.95 23.92 6.46
N CYS A 58 -4.72 24.22 5.18
CA CYS A 58 -5.75 24.24 4.14
C CYS A 58 -5.49 23.07 3.17
N MET A 59 -6.52 22.29 2.87
CA MET A 59 -6.43 21.07 2.06
C MET A 59 -7.24 21.22 0.75
N PRO A 60 -6.83 22.09 -0.18
CA PRO A 60 -7.56 22.26 -1.44
C PRO A 60 -7.31 21.09 -2.39
N ASN A 61 -8.29 20.78 -3.23
CA ASN A 61 -8.05 20.00 -4.44
C ASN A 61 -7.33 20.82 -5.53
N PHE A 62 -6.96 20.20 -6.65
CA PHE A 62 -6.18 20.87 -7.71
C PHE A 62 -6.85 22.14 -8.28
N ALA A 63 -8.14 22.06 -8.60
CA ALA A 63 -8.88 23.19 -9.17
C ALA A 63 -9.03 24.33 -8.15
N GLU A 64 -9.22 24.00 -6.87
CA GLU A 64 -9.24 24.97 -5.78
C GLU A 64 -7.87 25.60 -5.54
N ALA A 65 -6.79 24.82 -5.65
CA ALA A 65 -5.42 25.31 -5.49
C ALA A 65 -5.07 26.31 -6.59
N GLU A 66 -5.45 26.03 -7.83
CA GLU A 66 -5.29 26.94 -8.97
C GLU A 66 -6.06 28.25 -8.74
N TYR A 67 -7.33 28.16 -8.34
CA TYR A 67 -8.14 29.34 -8.04
C TYR A 67 -7.58 30.17 -6.86
N LEU A 68 -7.25 29.53 -5.73
CA LEU A 68 -6.69 30.21 -4.55
C LEU A 68 -5.34 30.87 -4.86
N SER A 69 -4.53 30.30 -5.76
CA SER A 69 -3.25 30.88 -6.17
C SER A 69 -3.40 32.17 -6.97
N SER A 70 -4.50 32.34 -7.70
CA SER A 70 -4.81 33.57 -8.41
C SER A 70 -5.19 34.73 -7.47
N VAL A 71 -5.55 34.41 -6.21
CA VAL A 71 -6.10 35.38 -5.25
C VAL A 71 -5.11 35.71 -4.10
N PHE A 72 -4.19 34.80 -3.73
CA PHE A 72 -3.30 34.99 -2.57
C PHE A 72 -1.80 34.86 -2.85
N VAL A 73 -1.03 35.93 -2.56
CA VAL A 73 0.44 35.98 -2.72
C VAL A 73 1.20 35.09 -1.70
N ALA A 74 0.64 34.82 -0.52
CA ALA A 74 1.25 33.89 0.45
C ALA A 74 1.00 32.41 0.10
N VAL A 75 -0.12 32.13 -0.58
CA VAL A 75 -0.49 30.81 -1.11
C VAL A 75 0.40 30.44 -2.29
N ASP A 76 0.91 31.44 -3.04
CA ASP A 76 1.85 31.29 -4.14
C ASP A 76 3.05 30.38 -3.81
N ARG A 77 3.63 30.47 -2.60
CA ARG A 77 4.80 29.65 -2.24
C ARG A 77 4.47 28.18 -2.00
N ILE A 78 3.29 27.87 -1.45
CA ILE A 78 2.83 26.49 -1.23
C ILE A 78 2.36 25.90 -2.55
N VAL A 79 1.56 26.64 -3.31
CA VAL A 79 1.05 26.21 -4.61
C VAL A 79 2.18 26.02 -5.63
N ARG A 80 3.18 26.90 -5.68
CA ARG A 80 4.37 26.66 -6.53
C ARG A 80 5.12 25.40 -6.14
N LYS A 81 5.23 25.07 -4.86
CA LYS A 81 5.84 23.81 -4.41
C LYS A 81 5.01 22.59 -4.82
N VAL A 82 3.69 22.69 -4.74
CA VAL A 82 2.75 21.65 -5.21
C VAL A 82 2.87 21.48 -6.73
N ILE A 83 2.83 22.56 -7.50
CA ILE A 83 2.99 22.55 -8.96
C ILE A 83 4.38 22.03 -9.35
N GLN A 84 5.46 22.48 -8.70
CA GLN A 84 6.81 21.95 -8.92
C GLN A 84 6.90 20.45 -8.61
N GLY A 85 6.28 20.00 -7.52
CA GLY A 85 6.21 18.58 -7.19
C GLY A 85 5.36 17.76 -8.15
N MET A 86 4.30 18.34 -8.73
CA MET A 86 3.48 17.70 -9.78
C MET A 86 4.19 17.67 -11.14
N VAL A 87 4.93 18.72 -11.47
CA VAL A 87 5.81 18.74 -12.65
C VAL A 87 6.92 17.72 -12.46
N LEU A 88 7.49 17.61 -11.25
CA LEU A 88 8.49 16.61 -10.95
C LEU A 88 7.90 15.20 -10.92
N SER A 89 6.67 14.98 -10.44
CA SER A 89 6.02 13.67 -10.50
C SER A 89 5.77 13.23 -11.95
N LYS A 90 5.34 14.15 -12.82
CA LYS A 90 5.24 13.92 -14.27
C LYS A 90 6.60 13.66 -14.92
N LEU A 91 7.66 14.37 -14.53
CA LEU A 91 9.03 14.12 -15.01
C LEU A 91 9.58 12.79 -14.49
N ILE A 92 9.29 12.41 -13.25
CA ILE A 92 9.63 11.11 -12.67
C ILE A 92 8.88 10.02 -13.42
N LYS A 93 7.58 10.17 -13.69
CA LYS A 93 6.82 9.22 -14.54
C LYS A 93 7.37 9.16 -15.96
N HIS A 94 7.77 10.29 -16.54
CA HIS A 94 8.38 10.30 -17.88
C HIS A 94 9.76 9.62 -17.89
N LYS A 95 10.57 9.81 -16.83
CA LYS A 95 11.94 9.27 -16.73
C LYS A 95 11.97 7.81 -16.28
N HIS A 96 11.07 7.44 -15.38
CA HIS A 96 11.04 6.14 -14.72
C HIS A 96 9.85 5.28 -15.14
N GLY A 97 8.89 5.80 -15.92
CA GLY A 97 7.68 5.08 -16.32
C GLY A 97 6.71 4.90 -15.15
N SER A 98 6.29 3.66 -14.91
CA SER A 98 5.43 3.29 -13.80
C SER A 98 6.13 3.47 -12.45
N LEU A 99 5.41 3.83 -11.38
CA LEU A 99 5.93 3.74 -10.02
C LEU A 99 6.33 2.30 -9.68
N PHE A 100 5.69 1.31 -10.30
CA PHE A 100 6.10 -0.08 -10.15
C PHE A 100 7.50 -0.36 -10.75
N ASN A 101 8.02 0.49 -11.66
CA ASN A 101 9.40 0.39 -12.14
C ASN A 101 10.44 0.63 -11.03
N LEU A 102 10.03 1.02 -9.82
CA LEU A 102 10.85 0.87 -8.61
C LEU A 102 11.47 -0.52 -8.52
N LYS A 103 10.79 -1.59 -8.96
CA LYS A 103 11.36 -2.95 -9.01
C LYS A 103 12.64 -3.08 -9.84
N THR A 104 12.85 -2.18 -10.80
CA THR A 104 14.03 -2.14 -11.68
C THR A 104 15.08 -1.11 -11.25
N HIS A 105 14.78 -0.31 -10.22
CA HIS A 105 15.69 0.71 -9.70
C HIS A 105 16.97 0.05 -9.14
N GLU A 106 18.13 0.70 -9.31
CA GLU A 106 19.44 0.14 -8.92
C GLU A 106 19.51 -0.32 -7.46
N LEU A 107 18.85 0.39 -6.54
CA LEU A 107 18.78 0.01 -5.11
C LEU A 107 17.87 -1.18 -4.79
N VAL A 108 17.03 -1.58 -5.74
CA VAL A 108 15.91 -2.49 -5.54
C VAL A 108 16.04 -3.77 -6.36
N LYS A 109 16.50 -3.67 -7.62
CA LYS A 109 16.46 -4.75 -8.61
C LYS A 109 17.01 -6.09 -8.12
N ASP A 110 18.09 -6.08 -7.34
CA ASP A 110 18.70 -7.30 -6.82
C ASP A 110 17.85 -7.93 -5.70
N SER A 111 17.30 -7.10 -4.80
CA SER A 111 16.33 -7.55 -3.79
C SER A 111 15.04 -8.06 -4.46
N TRP A 112 14.54 -7.37 -5.49
CA TRP A 112 13.33 -7.79 -6.20
C TRP A 112 13.51 -9.17 -6.81
N LYS A 113 14.60 -9.37 -7.57
CA LYS A 113 14.93 -10.67 -8.15
C LYS A 113 15.09 -11.75 -7.08
N LYS A 114 15.82 -11.47 -6.01
CA LYS A 114 16.01 -12.43 -4.91
C LYS A 114 14.70 -12.82 -4.22
N TYR A 115 13.76 -11.88 -4.13
CA TYR A 115 12.44 -12.10 -3.57
C TYR A 115 11.56 -12.93 -4.52
N THR A 116 11.43 -12.53 -5.79
CA THR A 116 10.51 -13.20 -6.73
C THR A 116 11.05 -14.55 -7.20
N GLU A 117 12.37 -14.73 -7.23
CA GLU A 117 13.03 -16.00 -7.59
C GLU A 117 13.51 -16.78 -6.36
N HIS A 118 12.87 -16.58 -5.19
CA HIS A 118 13.36 -17.10 -3.92
C HIS A 118 13.43 -18.64 -3.86
N LYS A 119 14.43 -19.18 -3.14
CA LYS A 119 14.65 -20.63 -2.96
C LYS A 119 13.44 -21.37 -2.40
N PHE A 120 12.68 -20.73 -1.51
CA PHE A 120 11.41 -21.28 -0.99
C PHE A 120 10.45 -21.70 -2.10
N VAL A 121 10.24 -20.82 -3.10
CA VAL A 121 9.34 -21.07 -4.22
C VAL A 121 9.87 -22.19 -5.11
N ALA A 122 11.20 -22.23 -5.33
CA ALA A 122 11.83 -23.30 -6.08
C ALA A 122 11.64 -24.66 -5.39
N LEU A 123 11.86 -24.74 -4.06
CA LEU A 123 11.63 -25.97 -3.29
C LEU A 123 10.18 -26.42 -3.35
N LEU A 124 9.22 -25.49 -3.25
CA LEU A 124 7.79 -25.78 -3.39
C LEU A 124 7.47 -26.32 -4.80
N ALA A 125 7.95 -25.65 -5.84
CA ALA A 125 7.69 -26.03 -7.23
C ALA A 125 8.20 -27.43 -7.59
N THR A 126 9.34 -27.84 -7.01
CA THR A 126 9.97 -29.15 -7.24
C THR A 126 9.60 -30.21 -6.19
N ASN A 127 8.60 -30.00 -5.35
CA ASN A 127 8.25 -30.93 -4.26
C ASN A 127 9.39 -31.26 -3.28
N GLN A 128 10.36 -30.35 -3.12
CA GLN A 128 11.49 -30.49 -2.19
C GLN A 128 11.28 -29.71 -0.88
N LEU A 129 10.14 -29.03 -0.73
CA LEU A 129 9.70 -28.42 0.52
C LEU A 129 8.88 -29.47 1.32
N PRO A 130 9.27 -29.83 2.55
CA PRO A 130 8.45 -30.67 3.41
C PRO A 130 7.08 -30.02 3.68
N PHE A 131 6.03 -30.84 3.68
CA PHE A 131 4.66 -30.33 3.79
C PHE A 131 4.40 -29.61 5.12
N GLU A 132 4.99 -30.08 6.21
CA GLU A 132 4.91 -29.44 7.53
C GLU A 132 5.52 -28.02 7.57
N ASP A 133 6.59 -27.78 6.82
CA ASP A 133 7.19 -26.45 6.69
C ASP A 133 6.35 -25.51 5.81
N PHE A 134 5.64 -26.06 4.83
CA PHE A 134 4.61 -25.31 4.11
C PHE A 134 3.41 -24.97 5.00
N LEU A 135 2.95 -25.88 5.86
CA LEU A 135 1.92 -25.56 6.85
C LEU A 135 2.39 -24.49 7.84
N PHE A 136 3.65 -24.56 8.28
CA PHE A 136 4.26 -23.50 9.09
C PHE A 136 4.23 -22.16 8.36
N TYR A 137 4.64 -22.12 7.08
CA TYR A 137 4.55 -20.94 6.23
C TYR A 137 3.12 -20.35 6.19
N LEU A 138 2.10 -21.19 5.97
CA LEU A 138 0.70 -20.74 5.94
C LEU A 138 0.24 -20.17 7.28
N LYS A 139 0.65 -20.79 8.41
CA LYS A 139 0.36 -20.28 9.76
C LYS A 139 0.98 -18.90 9.98
N GLN A 140 2.22 -18.69 9.52
CA GLN A 140 2.85 -17.36 9.57
C GLN A 140 2.12 -16.36 8.66
N GLY A 141 1.72 -16.78 7.46
CA GLY A 141 0.95 -15.98 6.50
C GLY A 141 -0.39 -15.54 7.07
N PHE A 142 -1.04 -16.39 7.86
CA PHE A 142 -2.29 -16.05 8.54
C PHE A 142 -2.10 -14.91 9.56
N TYR A 143 -1.05 -14.97 10.39
CA TYR A 143 -0.71 -13.88 11.30
C TYR A 143 -0.38 -12.58 10.55
N TYR A 144 0.36 -12.70 9.43
CA TYR A 144 0.68 -11.58 8.56
C TYR A 144 -0.57 -10.91 7.99
N LEU A 145 -1.54 -11.69 7.49
CA LEU A 145 -2.77 -11.18 6.86
C LEU A 145 -3.63 -10.34 7.82
N LEU A 146 -3.58 -10.62 9.14
CA LEU A 146 -4.20 -9.75 10.14
C LEU A 146 -3.58 -8.35 10.17
N ASN A 147 -2.26 -8.27 10.11
CA ASN A 147 -1.55 -6.98 10.09
C ASN A 147 -1.66 -6.30 8.73
N TYR A 148 -1.71 -7.07 7.64
CA TYR A 148 -2.05 -6.56 6.31
C TYR A 148 -3.44 -5.91 6.28
N ALA A 149 -4.45 -6.54 6.90
CA ALA A 149 -5.77 -5.95 7.04
C ALA A 149 -5.74 -4.66 7.87
N ARG A 150 -4.99 -4.61 8.99
CA ARG A 150 -4.80 -3.38 9.77
C ARG A 150 -4.17 -2.26 8.93
N MET A 151 -3.19 -2.59 8.10
CA MET A 151 -2.57 -1.63 7.18
C MET A 151 -3.56 -1.06 6.17
N HIS A 152 -4.42 -1.89 5.59
CA HIS A 152 -5.50 -1.43 4.72
C HIS A 152 -6.52 -0.56 5.46
N SER A 153 -6.83 -0.84 6.73
CA SER A 153 -7.69 0.04 7.55
C SER A 153 -7.07 1.42 7.78
N VAL A 154 -5.76 1.48 8.01
CA VAL A 154 -5.05 2.77 8.12
C VAL A 154 -5.04 3.49 6.78
N ALA A 155 -4.81 2.77 5.68
CA ALA A 155 -4.90 3.33 4.33
C ALA A 155 -6.30 3.91 4.05
N ILE A 156 -7.37 3.25 4.48
CA ILE A 156 -8.75 3.78 4.38
C ILE A 156 -8.85 5.13 5.10
N SER A 157 -8.34 5.24 6.33
CA SER A 157 -8.42 6.49 7.10
C SER A 157 -7.62 7.66 6.50
N LEU A 158 -6.66 7.36 5.63
CA LEU A 158 -5.79 8.34 4.97
C LEU A 158 -6.14 8.52 3.49
N ALA A 159 -7.16 7.82 2.99
CA ALA A 159 -7.50 7.82 1.57
C ALA A 159 -7.92 9.23 1.11
N PRO A 160 -7.43 9.68 -0.05
CA PRO A 160 -7.66 11.06 -0.51
C PRO A 160 -9.08 11.32 -1.03
N ASN A 161 -9.87 10.28 -1.32
CA ASN A 161 -11.24 10.38 -1.82
C ASN A 161 -12.02 9.06 -1.65
N ASP A 162 -13.33 9.13 -1.87
CA ASP A 162 -14.27 8.03 -1.70
C ASP A 162 -13.94 6.81 -2.58
N ASP A 163 -13.48 7.03 -3.83
CA ASP A 163 -13.08 5.94 -4.72
C ASP A 163 -11.94 5.11 -4.10
N LYS A 164 -10.96 5.76 -3.46
CA LYS A 164 -9.86 5.07 -2.78
C LYS A 164 -10.32 4.40 -1.48
N ILE A 165 -11.28 4.99 -0.76
CA ILE A 165 -11.90 4.36 0.43
C ILE A 165 -12.60 3.06 0.03
N GLU A 166 -13.44 3.08 -0.99
CA GLU A 166 -14.18 1.90 -1.44
C GLU A 166 -13.22 0.83 -1.95
N ALA A 167 -12.21 1.20 -2.76
CA ALA A 167 -11.22 0.26 -3.26
C ALA A 167 -10.47 -0.47 -2.12
N GLN A 168 -10.07 0.23 -1.05
CA GLN A 168 -9.43 -0.43 0.09
C GLN A 168 -10.43 -1.24 0.93
N SER A 169 -11.69 -0.78 1.04
CA SER A 169 -12.75 -1.50 1.77
C SER A 169 -13.11 -2.82 1.09
N GLN A 170 -13.08 -2.90 -0.23
CA GLN A 170 -13.28 -4.14 -0.99
C GLN A 170 -12.19 -5.17 -0.68
N ILE A 171 -10.93 -4.76 -0.58
CA ILE A 171 -9.82 -5.64 -0.18
C ILE A 171 -10.07 -6.21 1.22
N LEU A 172 -10.60 -5.42 2.16
CA LEU A 172 -10.97 -5.92 3.49
C LEU A 172 -12.19 -6.84 3.47
N LYS A 173 -13.19 -6.60 2.62
CA LYS A 173 -14.39 -7.45 2.50
C LYS A 173 -14.02 -8.87 2.04
N LEU A 174 -13.03 -9.01 1.16
CA LEU A 174 -12.52 -10.33 0.72
C LEU A 174 -12.05 -11.21 1.90
N ARG A 175 -11.65 -10.62 3.03
CA ARG A 175 -11.29 -11.38 4.25
C ARG A 175 -12.49 -12.09 4.88
N SER A 176 -13.69 -11.50 4.81
CA SER A 176 -14.90 -12.05 5.44
C SER A 176 -15.42 -13.31 4.74
N THR A 177 -15.08 -13.50 3.47
CA THR A 177 -15.47 -14.67 2.65
C THR A 177 -14.87 -15.97 3.17
N TYR A 178 -13.73 -15.93 3.88
CA TYR A 178 -13.04 -17.14 4.34
C TYR A 178 -13.51 -17.67 5.71
N ASN A 179 -14.46 -16.97 6.36
CA ASN A 179 -15.15 -17.41 7.58
C ASN A 179 -14.24 -17.92 8.72
N ILE A 180 -13.05 -17.33 8.88
CA ILE A 180 -12.09 -17.72 9.91
C ILE A 180 -12.39 -16.94 11.20
N ASP A 181 -12.68 -17.64 12.29
CA ASP A 181 -12.93 -17.04 13.61
C ASP A 181 -11.63 -16.72 14.34
N TYR A 182 -11.14 -15.50 14.13
CA TYR A 182 -9.92 -14.96 14.74
C TYR A 182 -9.98 -14.79 16.27
N ASN A 183 -11.14 -14.99 16.91
CA ASN A 183 -11.28 -14.89 18.36
C ASN A 183 -11.25 -16.26 19.07
N SER A 184 -11.07 -17.36 18.32
CA SER A 184 -10.96 -18.68 18.94
C SER A 184 -9.61 -18.83 19.65
N ALA A 185 -9.66 -19.22 20.92
CA ALA A 185 -8.47 -19.40 21.77
C ALA A 185 -7.51 -20.50 21.28
N ASP A 186 -7.98 -21.41 20.41
CA ASP A 186 -7.17 -22.47 19.81
C ASP A 186 -6.25 -21.95 18.70
N LEU A 187 -6.66 -20.92 17.95
CA LEU A 187 -5.80 -20.28 16.94
C LEU A 187 -4.61 -19.57 17.57
N ASP A 188 -4.78 -18.91 18.72
CA ASP A 188 -3.70 -18.19 19.43
C ASP A 188 -2.56 -19.12 19.89
N ARG A 189 -2.84 -20.38 20.20
CA ARG A 189 -1.82 -21.38 20.56
C ARG A 189 -1.08 -21.94 19.36
N GLU A 190 -1.74 -22.05 18.21
CA GLU A 190 -1.16 -22.62 16.99
C GLU A 190 -0.46 -21.61 16.08
N LEU A 191 -0.71 -20.31 16.27
CA LEU A 191 -0.22 -19.21 15.43
C LEU A 191 0.88 -18.39 16.10
N ILE A 192 1.79 -19.03 16.83
CA ILE A 192 2.94 -18.33 17.40
C ILE A 192 3.79 -17.77 16.24
N PRO A 193 3.91 -16.43 16.10
CA PRO A 193 4.64 -15.86 14.99
C PRO A 193 6.15 -16.01 15.19
N ALA A 194 6.85 -16.38 14.13
CA ALA A 194 8.31 -16.45 14.12
C ALA A 194 8.93 -15.04 14.18
N PRO A 195 10.18 -14.89 14.63
CA PRO A 195 10.86 -13.58 14.71
C PRO A 195 10.84 -12.79 13.39
N ALA A 196 10.98 -13.47 12.24
CA ALA A 196 10.89 -12.84 10.92
C ALA A 196 9.49 -12.27 10.63
N CYS A 197 8.43 -13.02 10.96
CA CYS A 197 7.04 -12.58 10.80
C CYS A 197 6.72 -11.37 11.70
N LEU A 198 7.16 -11.41 12.97
CA LEU A 198 7.01 -10.29 13.90
C LEU A 198 7.72 -9.03 13.40
N THR A 199 8.98 -9.15 13.00
CA THR A 199 9.77 -8.02 12.49
C THR A 199 9.12 -7.40 11.25
N PHE A 200 8.59 -8.23 10.36
CA PHE A 200 7.87 -7.76 9.17
C PHE A 200 6.58 -7.01 9.56
N CYS A 201 5.76 -7.59 10.43
CA CYS A 201 4.53 -6.96 10.90
C CYS A 201 4.80 -5.63 11.62
N ASP A 202 5.83 -5.58 12.47
CA ASP A 202 6.25 -4.36 13.18
C ASP A 202 6.69 -3.26 12.21
N TYR A 203 7.43 -3.64 11.16
CA TYR A 203 7.81 -2.69 10.09
C TYR A 203 6.57 -2.11 9.42
N LEU A 204 5.62 -2.94 9.01
CA LEU A 204 4.39 -2.50 8.36
C LEU A 204 3.59 -1.58 9.26
N ILE A 205 3.31 -1.98 10.51
CA ILE A 205 2.56 -1.15 11.46
C ILE A 205 3.26 0.19 11.72
N LYS A 206 4.60 0.21 11.78
CA LYS A 206 5.36 1.46 11.89
C LYS A 206 5.20 2.33 10.65
N ALA A 207 5.27 1.75 9.44
CA ALA A 207 5.03 2.46 8.20
C ALA A 207 3.60 3.04 8.16
N GLY A 208 2.58 2.27 8.56
CA GLY A 208 1.20 2.74 8.67
C GLY A 208 1.03 3.97 9.57
N LYS A 209 1.82 4.08 10.64
CA LYS A 209 1.80 5.24 11.55
C LYS A 209 2.55 6.46 11.03
N MET A 210 3.50 6.28 10.13
CA MET A 210 4.47 7.32 9.73
C MET A 210 4.26 7.84 8.31
N GLU A 211 3.46 7.15 7.50
CA GLU A 211 3.33 7.42 6.06
C GLU A 211 1.96 7.96 5.68
N ASP A 212 1.94 8.68 4.56
CA ASP A 212 0.72 9.05 3.86
C ASP A 212 0.15 7.86 3.08
N PHE A 213 -1.02 8.06 2.45
CA PHE A 213 -1.67 7.03 1.66
C PHE A 213 -0.74 6.39 0.62
N LEU A 214 0.00 7.20 -0.16
CA LEU A 214 0.90 6.70 -1.19
C LEU A 214 2.06 5.90 -0.58
N GLY A 215 2.66 6.34 0.51
CA GLY A 215 3.70 5.61 1.22
C GLY A 215 3.22 4.24 1.72
N ILE A 216 1.99 4.16 2.25
CA ILE A 216 1.38 2.88 2.63
C ILE A 216 1.15 1.99 1.40
N LYS A 217 0.63 2.54 0.29
CA LYS A 217 0.44 1.78 -0.94
C LYS A 217 1.76 1.24 -1.50
N VAL A 218 2.84 2.03 -1.46
CA VAL A 218 4.20 1.59 -1.83
C VAL A 218 4.70 0.49 -0.90
N ALA A 219 4.47 0.59 0.41
CA ALA A 219 4.87 -0.45 1.36
C ALA A 219 4.11 -1.77 1.16
N LEU A 220 2.85 -1.75 0.72
CA LEU A 220 2.05 -2.95 0.47
C LEU A 220 2.26 -3.54 -0.95
N ALA A 221 2.84 -2.77 -1.87
CA ALA A 221 3.01 -3.15 -3.26
C ALA A 221 3.84 -4.43 -3.48
N PRO A 222 4.96 -4.67 -2.76
CA PRO A 222 5.72 -5.91 -2.93
C PRO A 222 4.89 -7.17 -2.70
N CYS A 223 3.91 -7.14 -1.78
CA CYS A 223 3.12 -8.31 -1.42
C CYS A 223 2.20 -8.76 -2.56
N LEU A 224 1.50 -7.84 -3.21
CA LEU A 224 0.64 -8.20 -4.35
C LEU A 224 1.49 -8.57 -5.57
N HIS A 225 2.45 -7.71 -5.91
CA HIS A 225 3.15 -7.85 -7.18
C HIS A 225 4.25 -8.90 -7.14
N GLY A 226 4.91 -9.05 -6.00
CA GLY A 226 5.94 -10.06 -5.82
C GLY A 226 5.39 -11.46 -5.82
N TYR A 227 4.21 -11.69 -5.22
CA TYR A 227 3.55 -12.98 -5.28
C TYR A 227 3.10 -13.36 -6.69
N ALA A 228 2.63 -12.41 -7.50
CA ALA A 228 2.33 -12.67 -8.92
C ALA A 228 3.58 -13.15 -9.68
N GLU A 229 4.71 -12.44 -9.53
CA GLU A 229 5.96 -12.79 -10.20
C GLU A 229 6.60 -14.07 -9.64
N ALA A 230 6.52 -14.28 -8.32
CA ALA A 230 6.97 -15.50 -7.66
C ALA A 230 6.14 -16.72 -8.08
N GLY A 231 4.82 -16.58 -8.16
CA GLY A 231 3.93 -17.60 -8.68
C GLY A 231 4.29 -17.99 -10.11
N ALA A 232 4.49 -17.01 -10.99
CA ALA A 232 4.92 -17.25 -12.37
C ALA A 232 6.29 -17.95 -12.45
N TYR A 233 7.25 -17.55 -11.62
CA TYR A 233 8.56 -18.20 -11.51
C TYR A 233 8.43 -19.66 -11.07
N GLY A 234 7.67 -19.93 -10.01
CA GLY A 234 7.45 -21.28 -9.51
C GLY A 234 6.68 -22.15 -10.50
N GLN A 235 5.67 -21.60 -11.20
CA GLN A 235 4.95 -22.31 -12.25
C GLN A 235 5.89 -22.74 -13.38
N LYS A 236 6.78 -21.86 -13.82
CA LYS A 236 7.80 -22.18 -14.83
C LYS A 236 8.72 -23.34 -14.40
N ILE A 237 9.13 -23.37 -13.14
CA ILE A 237 9.93 -24.49 -12.59
C ILE A 237 9.10 -25.77 -12.60
N ARG A 238 7.85 -25.68 -12.14
CA ARG A 238 6.94 -26.82 -12.01
C ARG A 238 6.55 -27.44 -13.35
N ASP A 239 6.38 -26.65 -14.39
CA ASP A 239 6.09 -27.13 -15.75
C ASP A 239 7.24 -27.99 -16.31
N GLY A 240 8.48 -27.68 -15.91
CA GLY A 240 9.68 -28.46 -16.26
C GLY A 240 10.00 -29.60 -15.30
N HIS A 241 9.21 -29.79 -14.25
CA HIS A 241 9.42 -30.82 -13.23
C HIS A 241 8.93 -32.19 -13.69
N ASP A 242 9.61 -33.26 -13.29
CA ASP A 242 9.34 -34.65 -13.71
C ASP A 242 8.09 -35.29 -13.08
N ARG A 243 7.33 -34.49 -12.31
CA ARG A 243 6.14 -34.89 -11.53
C ARG A 243 6.42 -35.91 -10.42
N SER A 244 7.68 -36.14 -10.05
CA SER A 244 8.00 -36.93 -8.87
C SER A 244 7.47 -36.28 -7.58
N LEU A 245 7.28 -37.07 -6.53
CA LEU A 245 6.81 -36.55 -5.25
C LEU A 245 7.91 -35.87 -4.43
N GLY A 246 9.18 -35.95 -4.83
CA GLY A 246 10.29 -35.38 -4.07
C GLY A 246 10.28 -35.86 -2.61
N VAL A 247 10.19 -34.91 -1.68
CA VAL A 247 10.09 -35.18 -0.23
C VAL A 247 8.66 -35.32 0.29
N LEU A 248 7.65 -35.21 -0.58
CA LEU A 248 6.24 -35.29 -0.19
C LEU A 248 5.78 -36.73 -0.02
N ALA A 249 4.86 -36.93 0.92
CA ALA A 249 4.30 -38.25 1.24
C ALA A 249 3.12 -38.63 0.31
N LEU A 250 2.36 -37.65 -0.16
CA LEU A 250 1.09 -37.87 -0.88
C LEU A 250 0.99 -36.98 -2.13
N GLN A 251 0.39 -37.51 -3.20
CA GLN A 251 0.07 -36.75 -4.41
C GLN A 251 -0.79 -35.51 -4.10
N ALA A 252 -1.75 -35.63 -3.17
CA ALA A 252 -2.58 -34.51 -2.75
C ALA A 252 -1.77 -33.30 -2.21
N GLN A 253 -0.61 -33.53 -1.59
CA GLN A 253 0.26 -32.45 -1.13
C GLN A 253 0.91 -31.73 -2.31
N SER A 254 1.36 -32.49 -3.32
CA SER A 254 1.86 -31.93 -4.57
C SER A 254 0.77 -31.14 -5.30
N ASP A 255 -0.47 -31.62 -5.30
CA ASP A 255 -1.59 -30.91 -5.94
C ASP A 255 -1.90 -29.58 -5.24
N ILE A 256 -1.77 -29.51 -3.90
CA ILE A 256 -1.86 -28.26 -3.13
C ILE A 256 -0.77 -27.28 -3.55
N TYR A 257 0.48 -27.73 -3.75
CA TYR A 257 1.56 -26.86 -4.23
C TYR A 257 1.29 -26.33 -5.64
N SER A 258 0.69 -27.15 -6.51
CA SER A 258 0.24 -26.69 -7.84
C SER A 258 -0.80 -25.61 -7.68
N SER A 259 -1.85 -25.88 -6.90
CA SER A 259 -2.95 -24.93 -6.68
C SER A 259 -2.43 -23.59 -6.18
N TRP A 260 -1.53 -23.62 -5.20
CA TRP A 260 -0.93 -22.42 -4.62
C TRP A 260 -0.19 -21.60 -5.68
N LEU A 261 0.64 -22.22 -6.53
CA LEU A 261 1.33 -21.52 -7.61
C LEU A 261 0.36 -20.98 -8.66
N THR A 262 -0.64 -21.80 -9.04
CA THR A 262 -1.61 -21.42 -10.06
C THR A 262 -2.49 -20.25 -9.62
N ASP A 263 -2.84 -20.15 -8.33
CA ASP A 263 -3.67 -19.07 -7.79
C ASP A 263 -3.04 -17.69 -8.04
N TYR A 264 -1.72 -17.56 -7.87
CA TYR A 264 -0.99 -16.31 -8.13
C TYR A 264 -0.80 -15.98 -9.61
N THR A 265 -1.08 -16.95 -10.48
CA THR A 265 -1.07 -16.79 -11.95
C THR A 265 -2.48 -16.84 -12.56
N ALA A 266 -3.51 -16.95 -11.73
CA ALA A 266 -4.90 -16.99 -12.17
C ALA A 266 -5.31 -15.62 -12.73
N GLU A 267 -6.27 -15.62 -13.66
CA GLU A 267 -6.74 -14.42 -14.35
C GLU A 267 -7.12 -13.30 -13.36
N TRP A 268 -7.86 -13.63 -12.31
CA TRP A 268 -8.28 -12.67 -11.29
C TRP A 268 -7.09 -12.06 -10.51
N TYR A 269 -6.02 -12.84 -10.28
CA TYR A 269 -4.84 -12.35 -9.56
C TYR A 269 -3.99 -11.46 -10.45
N LEU A 270 -3.85 -11.83 -11.73
CA LEU A 270 -3.14 -11.02 -12.73
C LEU A 270 -3.88 -9.71 -13.03
N GLU A 271 -5.21 -9.73 -13.04
CA GLU A 271 -6.03 -8.52 -13.12
C GLU A 271 -5.82 -7.63 -11.88
N ALA A 272 -5.84 -8.20 -10.67
CA ALA A 272 -5.54 -7.46 -9.45
C ALA A 272 -4.12 -6.87 -9.46
N HIS A 273 -3.14 -7.63 -9.94
CA HIS A 273 -1.76 -7.19 -10.13
C HIS A 273 -1.69 -5.98 -11.07
N GLN A 274 -2.33 -6.04 -12.24
CA GLN A 274 -2.33 -4.93 -13.20
C GLN A 274 -3.06 -3.70 -12.64
N ASN A 275 -4.25 -3.90 -12.06
CA ASN A 275 -5.02 -2.83 -11.42
C ASN A 275 -4.24 -2.16 -10.28
N GLY A 276 -3.43 -2.92 -9.54
CA GLY A 276 -2.54 -2.40 -8.50
C GLY A 276 -1.43 -1.51 -9.06
N ILE A 277 -0.82 -1.90 -10.20
CA ILE A 277 0.18 -1.09 -10.90
C ILE A 277 -0.44 0.23 -11.36
N ASP A 278 -1.58 0.15 -12.06
CA ASP A 278 -2.27 1.32 -12.59
C ASP A 278 -2.70 2.27 -11.45
N ALA A 279 -3.17 1.72 -10.33
CA ALA A 279 -3.51 2.52 -9.16
C ALA A 279 -2.30 3.23 -8.55
N LEU A 280 -1.13 2.59 -8.48
CA LEU A 280 0.11 3.23 -8.01
C LEU A 280 0.57 4.35 -8.94
N ASP A 281 0.46 4.14 -10.25
CA ASP A 281 0.83 5.13 -11.26
C ASP A 281 -0.07 6.37 -11.21
N LEU A 282 -1.38 6.17 -11.08
CA LEU A 282 -2.33 7.27 -10.92
C LEU A 282 -2.07 8.05 -9.62
N LEU A 283 -1.72 7.36 -8.53
CA LEU A 283 -1.39 8.03 -7.28
C LEU A 283 -0.08 8.82 -7.38
N LEU A 284 0.92 8.32 -8.10
CA LEU A 284 2.15 9.06 -8.38
C LEU A 284 1.87 10.34 -9.16
N GLU A 285 1.01 10.29 -10.17
CA GLU A 285 0.63 11.47 -10.96
C GLU A 285 -0.10 12.52 -10.12
N ALA A 286 -1.01 12.07 -9.26
CA ALA A 286 -1.83 12.92 -8.41
C ALA A 286 -1.07 13.48 -7.20
N THR A 287 0.08 12.91 -6.83
CA THR A 287 0.82 13.29 -5.63
C THR A 287 2.09 14.07 -5.98
N PRO A 288 2.27 15.30 -5.46
CA PRO A 288 3.53 16.03 -5.63
C PRO A 288 4.71 15.20 -5.11
N MET A 289 5.68 14.93 -5.98
CA MET A 289 6.83 14.06 -5.66
C MET A 289 8.11 14.88 -5.62
N SER A 290 8.95 14.67 -4.60
CA SER A 290 10.33 15.17 -4.55
C SER A 290 11.31 14.02 -4.75
N GLU A 291 12.55 14.30 -5.18
CA GLU A 291 13.59 13.26 -5.27
C GLU A 291 13.82 12.57 -3.91
N GLN A 292 13.80 13.34 -2.82
CA GLN A 292 13.92 12.79 -1.47
C GLN A 292 12.75 11.85 -1.12
N ARG A 293 11.51 12.19 -1.52
CA ARG A 293 10.34 11.34 -1.31
C ARG A 293 10.43 10.06 -2.14
N LEU A 294 10.87 10.17 -3.39
CA LEU A 294 11.11 9.01 -4.26
C LEU A 294 12.17 8.08 -3.66
N MET A 295 13.32 8.60 -3.22
CA MET A 295 14.36 7.79 -2.58
C MET A 295 13.88 7.11 -1.30
N LYS A 296 13.04 7.81 -0.51
CA LYS A 296 12.37 7.21 0.66
C LYS A 296 11.43 6.07 0.23
N MET A 297 10.67 6.22 -0.85
CA MET A 297 9.82 5.16 -1.41
C MET A 297 10.65 3.97 -1.90
N CYS A 298 11.75 4.19 -2.64
CA CYS A 298 12.68 3.13 -3.03
C CYS A 298 13.16 2.34 -1.82
N LYS A 299 13.57 3.05 -0.75
CA LYS A 299 14.03 2.43 0.49
C LYS A 299 12.92 1.62 1.15
N MET A 300 11.72 2.17 1.28
CA MET A 300 10.59 1.45 1.89
C MET A 300 10.21 0.19 1.12
N PHE A 301 10.14 0.32 -0.22
CA PHE A 301 9.89 -0.82 -1.10
C PHE A 301 10.97 -1.90 -0.89
N LYS A 302 12.25 -1.49 -0.80
CA LYS A 302 13.39 -2.34 -0.43
C LYS A 302 13.25 -3.05 0.92
N ASP A 303 12.97 -2.29 1.97
CA ASP A 303 12.85 -2.82 3.34
C ASP A 303 11.73 -3.87 3.44
N VAL A 304 10.63 -3.69 2.71
CA VAL A 304 9.54 -4.68 2.63
C VAL A 304 9.98 -5.93 1.88
N MET A 305 10.64 -5.81 0.73
CA MET A 305 11.20 -7.00 0.04
C MET A 305 12.20 -7.76 0.91
N ASP A 306 13.07 -7.05 1.64
CA ASP A 306 14.02 -7.69 2.55
C ASP A 306 13.29 -8.42 3.69
N SER A 307 12.13 -7.93 4.13
CA SER A 307 11.25 -8.59 5.09
C SER A 307 10.58 -9.83 4.51
N GLU A 308 10.08 -9.77 3.27
CA GLU A 308 9.55 -10.92 2.53
C GLU A 308 10.61 -12.01 2.33
N ILE A 309 11.83 -11.63 1.93
CA ILE A 309 12.98 -12.54 1.82
C ILE A 309 13.31 -13.17 3.17
N SER A 310 13.32 -12.37 4.24
CA SER A 310 13.58 -12.86 5.60
C SER A 310 12.50 -13.83 6.07
N PHE A 311 11.24 -13.53 5.74
CA PHE A 311 10.09 -14.40 5.99
C PHE A 311 10.32 -15.75 5.32
N CYS A 312 10.57 -15.80 4.01
CA CYS A 312 10.83 -17.07 3.30
C CYS A 312 12.12 -17.78 3.76
N ASN A 313 13.18 -17.04 4.11
CA ASN A 313 14.42 -17.63 4.63
C ASN A 313 14.22 -18.38 5.94
N GLU A 314 13.30 -17.92 6.80
CA GLU A 314 12.97 -18.62 8.03
C GLU A 314 12.49 -20.04 7.74
N ILE A 315 11.70 -20.23 6.68
CA ILE A 315 11.21 -21.54 6.26
C ILE A 315 12.35 -22.36 5.66
N VAL A 316 13.14 -21.79 4.74
CA VAL A 316 14.27 -22.50 4.11
C VAL A 316 15.26 -23.01 5.17
N LYS A 317 15.55 -22.23 6.21
CA LYS A 317 16.42 -22.65 7.31
C LYS A 317 15.86 -23.84 8.09
N ARG A 318 14.54 -23.96 8.23
CA ARG A 318 13.91 -25.11 8.89
C ARG A 318 14.15 -26.38 8.08
N VAL A 319 13.95 -26.30 6.76
CA VAL A 319 14.26 -27.40 5.83
C VAL A 319 15.73 -27.81 5.92
N GLU A 320 16.65 -26.84 5.94
CA GLU A 320 18.09 -27.11 5.97
C GLU A 320 18.55 -27.73 7.30
N ARG A 321 17.95 -27.36 8.43
CA ARG A 321 18.28 -27.96 9.74
C ARG A 321 17.83 -29.42 9.83
N ALA A 322 16.65 -29.73 9.31
CA ALA A 322 16.11 -31.09 9.30
C ALA A 322 16.93 -32.09 8.46
N ILE A 323 17.84 -31.62 7.61
CA ILE A 323 18.74 -32.47 6.81
C ILE A 323 20.04 -32.79 7.57
N VAL A 324 20.39 -32.00 8.58
CA VAL A 324 21.66 -32.12 9.33
C VAL A 324 21.51 -32.92 10.63
N ASP A 325 20.28 -33.01 11.16
CA ASP A 325 19.89 -33.83 12.32
C ASP A 325 19.42 -35.24 11.91
#